data_AF-A0A428RC06-F1
#
_entry.id   AF-A0A428RC06-F1
#
_cell.length_a   1.000
_cell.length_b   1.000
_cell.length_c   1.000
_cell.angle_alpha   90.00
_cell.angle_beta   90.00
_cell.angle_gamma   90.00
#
_symmetry.space_group_name_H-M   'P 1'
#
loop_
_entity.id
_entity.type
_entity.pdbx_description
1 polymer ?
#
loop_
_entity_poly.entity_id
_entity_poly.type
_entity_poly.pdbx_seq_one_letter_code
_entity_poly.pdbx_strand_id
1 'polypeptide(L)'
;MKPILSLFSVSFVSAACTLDYAIWVPRDGDTFAQDVGQALPGFDYGEAEALNSGVNINKIYPGRTYKVPYDASMEIVPPAAWSGDCPRTLQLNQKCTFRTIRFAYFSC
;
A
#
# COMPACT_ATOMS: atom_id res chain seq x y z
N MET A 1 -51.71 0.38 -18.95
CA MET A 1 -50.84 1.16 -18.05
C MET A 1 -49.49 0.44 -17.99
N LYS A 2 -48.37 1.11 -18.36
CA LYS A 2 -47.03 0.51 -18.40
C LYS A 2 -46.26 0.94 -17.13
N PRO A 3 -45.64 0.03 -16.35
CA PRO A 3 -44.81 0.46 -15.24
C PRO A 3 -43.46 0.92 -15.79
N ILE A 4 -43.11 2.18 -15.50
CA ILE A 4 -41.77 2.70 -15.71
C ILE A 4 -40.94 2.19 -14.53
N LEU A 5 -40.08 1.19 -14.77
CA LEU A 5 -39.07 0.78 -13.80
C LEU A 5 -38.07 1.92 -13.64
N SER A 6 -38.20 2.68 -12.56
CA SER A 6 -37.21 3.66 -12.13
C SER A 6 -36.04 2.92 -11.48
N LEU A 7 -34.94 2.79 -12.20
CA LEU A 7 -33.67 2.29 -11.68
C LEU A 7 -33.06 3.38 -10.80
N PHE A 8 -33.22 3.26 -9.49
CA PHE A 8 -32.50 4.09 -8.52
C PHE A 8 -30.99 3.82 -8.65
N SER A 9 -30.26 4.77 -9.21
CA SER A 9 -28.80 4.78 -9.20
C SER A 9 -28.34 4.96 -7.75
N VAL A 10 -27.78 3.91 -7.16
CA VAL A 10 -27.17 3.99 -5.83
C VAL A 10 -25.82 4.69 -6.01
N SER A 11 -25.76 5.97 -5.69
CA SER A 11 -24.49 6.70 -5.60
C SER A 11 -23.66 6.08 -4.50
N PHE A 12 -22.63 5.31 -4.87
CA PHE A 12 -21.60 4.90 -3.93
C PHE A 12 -20.83 6.17 -3.52
N VAL A 13 -21.26 6.79 -2.44
CA VAL A 13 -20.48 7.84 -1.79
C VAL A 13 -19.26 7.14 -1.20
N SER A 14 -18.12 7.23 -1.90
CA SER A 14 -16.83 6.87 -1.34
C SER A 14 -16.63 7.71 -0.07
N ALA A 15 -16.59 7.07 1.09
CA ALA A 15 -16.27 7.77 2.33
C ALA A 15 -14.86 8.37 2.16
N ALA A 16 -14.73 9.68 2.33
CA ALA A 16 -13.42 10.31 2.36
C ALA A 16 -12.59 9.65 3.46
N CYS A 17 -11.48 9.00 3.09
CA CYS A 17 -10.62 8.33 4.06
C CYS A 17 -9.93 9.39 4.92
N THR A 18 -10.27 9.44 6.20
CA THR A 18 -9.67 10.35 7.19
C THR A 18 -8.58 9.69 8.01
N LEU A 19 -8.11 8.50 7.61
CA LEU A 19 -7.01 7.82 8.28
C LEU A 19 -5.69 8.46 7.82
N ASP A 20 -4.85 8.76 8.80
CA ASP A 20 -3.48 9.27 8.68
C ASP A 20 -2.47 8.14 8.41
N TYR A 21 -2.95 6.94 8.11
CA TYR A 21 -2.10 5.80 7.77
C TYR A 21 -2.65 4.99 6.59
N ALA A 22 -1.71 4.44 5.85
CA ALA A 22 -1.91 3.39 4.87
C ALA A 22 -1.41 2.06 5.42
N ILE A 23 -1.73 1.00 4.70
CA ILE A 23 -1.31 -0.36 4.98
C ILE A 23 -0.22 -0.77 4.00
N TRP A 24 0.77 -1.50 4.50
CA TRP A 24 1.77 -2.15 3.68
C TRP A 24 1.95 -3.60 4.12
N VAL A 25 2.07 -4.49 3.14
CA VAL A 25 2.37 -5.91 3.36
C VAL A 25 3.72 -6.19 2.68
N PRO A 26 4.80 -6.40 3.45
CA PRO A 26 6.12 -6.63 2.93
C PRO A 26 6.24 -8.02 2.33
N ARG A 27 7.14 -8.14 1.36
CA ARG A 27 7.61 -9.40 0.80
C ARG A 27 8.92 -9.81 1.45
N ASP A 28 9.41 -10.98 1.07
CA ASP A 28 10.71 -11.50 1.50
C ASP A 28 11.83 -10.51 1.19
N GLY A 29 12.50 -10.04 2.25
CA GLY A 29 13.64 -9.11 2.16
C GLY A 29 13.26 -7.64 2.07
N ASP A 30 11.98 -7.28 2.04
CA ASP A 30 11.56 -5.89 2.08
C ASP A 30 11.83 -5.27 3.48
N THR A 31 12.13 -3.97 3.49
CA THR A 31 12.40 -3.18 4.70
C THR A 31 11.71 -1.82 4.63
N PHE A 32 11.39 -1.22 5.80
CA PHE A 32 11.00 0.18 5.84
C PHE A 32 12.11 1.08 5.29
N ALA A 33 13.34 0.84 5.76
CA ALA A 33 14.52 1.64 5.46
C ALA A 33 14.77 1.84 3.96
N GLN A 34 14.72 0.75 3.20
CA GLN A 34 15.08 0.75 1.79
C GLN A 34 13.84 0.85 0.90
N ASP A 35 12.81 0.04 1.15
CA ASP A 35 11.77 -0.14 0.15
C ASP A 35 10.64 0.88 0.34
N VAL A 36 10.17 1.09 1.58
CA VAL A 36 9.16 2.11 1.88
C VAL A 36 9.77 3.52 1.80
N GLY A 37 10.96 3.72 2.40
CA GLY A 37 11.63 5.01 2.41
C GLY A 37 12.05 5.53 1.02
N GLN A 38 12.33 4.64 0.07
CA GLN A 38 12.58 5.05 -1.32
C GLN A 38 11.29 5.37 -2.08
N ALA A 39 10.19 4.70 -1.75
CA ALA A 39 8.89 4.94 -2.36
C ALA A 39 8.25 6.25 -1.90
N LEU A 40 8.54 6.69 -0.67
CA LEU A 40 7.92 7.85 -0.04
C LEU A 40 9.00 8.87 0.38
N PRO A 41 9.29 9.89 -0.46
CA PRO A 41 10.20 10.96 -0.10
C PRO A 41 9.74 11.65 1.20
N GLY A 42 10.66 11.81 2.16
CA GLY A 42 10.34 12.39 3.46
C GLY A 42 9.62 11.45 4.42
N PHE A 43 9.64 10.13 4.16
CA PHE A 43 9.09 9.12 5.05
C PHE A 43 9.55 9.30 6.51
N ASP A 44 8.59 9.46 7.42
CA ASP A 44 8.86 9.60 8.85
C ASP A 44 8.90 8.22 9.53
N TYR A 45 10.12 7.79 9.87
CA TYR A 45 10.36 6.53 10.58
C TYR A 45 9.81 6.55 12.01
N GLY A 46 9.87 7.69 12.70
CA GLY A 46 9.40 7.80 14.08
C GLY A 46 7.86 7.67 14.15
N GLU A 47 7.17 8.27 13.19
CA GLU A 47 5.72 8.10 13.05
C GLU A 47 5.36 6.65 12.69
N ALA A 48 6.12 6.01 11.79
CA ALA A 48 5.94 4.60 11.49
C ALA A 48 6.14 3.69 12.71
N GLU A 49 7.13 3.97 13.58
CA GLU A 49 7.32 3.26 14.84
C GLU A 49 6.13 3.46 15.78
N ALA A 50 5.61 4.69 15.89
CA ALA A 50 4.45 4.99 16.72
C ALA A 50 3.18 4.26 16.24
N LEU A 51 2.92 4.28 14.93
CA LEU A 51 1.79 3.59 14.30
C LEU A 51 1.85 2.06 14.50
N ASN A 52 3.05 1.50 14.59
CA ASN A 52 3.30 0.07 14.79
C ASN A 52 3.81 -0.24 16.21
N SER A 53 3.30 0.48 17.22
CA SER A 53 3.71 0.28 18.62
C SER A 53 3.65 -1.19 19.07
N GLY A 54 4.69 -1.63 19.78
CA GLY A 54 4.85 -3.04 20.20
C GLY A 54 5.42 -3.97 19.12
N VAL A 55 5.67 -3.48 17.90
CA VAL A 55 6.38 -4.20 16.85
C VAL A 55 7.74 -3.56 16.60
N ASN A 56 8.79 -4.37 16.51
CA ASN A 56 10.09 -3.89 16.06
C ASN A 56 10.06 -3.76 14.53
N ILE A 57 9.94 -2.54 14.00
CA ILE A 57 9.83 -2.29 12.56
C ILE A 57 11.14 -2.58 11.78
N ASN A 58 12.27 -2.75 12.48
CA ASN A 58 13.52 -3.23 11.88
C ASN A 58 13.52 -4.76 11.70
N LYS A 59 12.51 -5.47 12.22
CA LYS A 59 12.28 -6.90 12.03
C LYS A 59 11.00 -7.11 11.25
N ILE A 60 11.12 -7.02 9.93
CA ILE A 60 10.03 -7.21 9.00
C ILE A 60 9.75 -8.69 8.77
N TYR A 61 8.48 -9.07 8.88
CA TYR A 61 7.99 -10.40 8.60
C TYR A 61 7.13 -10.38 7.33
N PRO A 62 7.54 -11.08 6.27
CA PRO A 62 6.78 -11.15 5.02
C PRO A 62 5.34 -11.61 5.23
N GLY A 63 4.40 -11.01 4.49
CA GLY A 63 2.97 -11.31 4.58
C GLY A 63 2.26 -10.72 5.80
N ARG A 64 2.98 -10.10 6.75
CA ARG A 64 2.37 -9.38 7.86
C ARG A 64 1.93 -7.98 7.46
N THR A 65 0.92 -7.45 8.11
CA THR A 65 0.43 -6.10 7.85
C THR A 65 1.12 -5.09 8.74
N TYR A 66 1.66 -4.03 8.13
CA TYR A 66 2.25 -2.88 8.82
C TYR A 66 1.52 -1.60 8.43
N LYS A 67 1.48 -0.64 9.35
CA LYS A 67 1.00 0.70 9.06
C LYS A 67 2.14 1.57 8.54
N VAL A 68 1.81 2.47 7.64
CA VAL A 68 2.71 3.43 7.02
C VAL A 68 2.05 4.80 7.16
N PRO A 69 2.76 5.85 7.63
CA PRO A 69 2.26 7.22 7.57
C PRO A 69 1.70 7.55 6.19
N TYR A 70 0.53 8.19 6.16
CA TYR A 70 -0.15 8.51 4.92
C TYR A 70 -0.85 9.85 5.02
N ASP A 71 -0.60 10.68 4.01
CA ASP A 71 -1.35 11.89 3.74
C ASP A 71 -1.73 11.92 2.25
N ALA A 72 -2.90 12.45 1.91
CA ALA A 72 -3.38 12.49 0.53
C ALA A 72 -2.52 13.36 -0.40
N SER A 73 -1.73 14.28 0.16
CA SER A 73 -0.77 15.13 -0.57
C SER A 73 0.64 14.53 -0.67
N MET A 74 0.89 13.39 -0.01
CA MET A 74 2.21 12.75 -0.01
C MET A 74 2.61 12.32 -1.42
N GLU A 75 3.81 12.74 -1.84
CA GLU A 75 4.41 12.30 -3.09
C GLU A 75 4.79 10.81 -2.99
N ILE A 76 4.54 10.07 -4.07
CA ILE A 76 4.96 8.68 -4.20
C ILE A 76 5.87 8.55 -5.41
N VAL A 77 7.04 7.95 -5.22
CA VAL A 77 8.02 7.74 -6.28
C VAL A 77 7.66 6.48 -7.06
N PRO A 78 7.39 6.59 -8.37
CA PRO A 78 7.20 5.41 -9.20
C PRO A 78 8.44 4.51 -9.14
N PRO A 79 8.25 3.19 -9.14
CA PRO A 79 7.01 2.56 -9.55
C PRO A 79 6.08 2.14 -8.39
N ALA A 80 6.25 2.67 -7.19
CA ALA A 80 5.29 2.46 -6.11
C ALA A 80 3.95 3.17 -6.39
N ALA A 81 2.86 2.64 -5.83
CA ALA A 81 1.53 3.21 -6.00
C ALA A 81 0.65 3.03 -4.77
N TRP A 82 -0.30 3.94 -4.59
CA TRP A 82 -1.41 3.78 -3.66
C TRP A 82 -2.55 3.01 -4.33
N SER A 83 -3.17 2.10 -3.59
CA SER A 83 -4.31 1.31 -4.06
C SER A 83 -5.39 1.17 -2.97
N GLY A 84 -6.60 0.78 -3.36
CA GLY A 84 -7.72 0.65 -2.44
C GLY A 84 -8.26 1.98 -1.92
N ASP A 85 -9.34 1.90 -1.15
CA ASP A 85 -10.15 3.07 -0.79
C ASP A 85 -9.86 3.60 0.63
N CYS A 86 -9.93 2.74 1.67
CA CYS A 86 -9.60 3.11 3.06
C CYS A 86 -9.48 1.88 3.99
N PRO A 87 -8.37 1.69 4.73
CA PRO A 87 -7.10 2.39 4.54
C PRO A 87 -6.56 2.09 3.15
N ARG A 88 -5.79 3.04 2.59
CA ARG A 88 -5.08 2.78 1.34
C ARG A 88 -3.99 1.73 1.57
N THR A 89 -3.59 1.06 0.51
CA THR A 89 -2.49 0.10 0.51
C THR A 89 -1.33 0.63 -0.31
N LEU A 90 -0.15 0.72 0.31
CA LEU A 90 1.11 0.97 -0.37
C LEU A 90 1.53 -0.28 -1.15
N GLN A 91 1.53 -0.18 -2.47
CA GLN A 91 2.10 -1.19 -3.35
C GLN A 91 3.51 -0.78 -3.71
N LEU A 92 4.49 -1.47 -3.14
CA LEU A 92 5.86 -1.38 -3.60
C LEU A 92 5.97 -2.23 -4.84
N ASN A 93 6.49 -1.64 -5.91
CA ASN A 93 6.54 -2.32 -7.19
C ASN A 93 7.27 -3.65 -7.05
N GLN A 94 6.85 -4.64 -7.83
CA GLN A 94 7.44 -5.94 -7.70
C GLN A 94 8.94 -5.87 -8.05
N LYS A 95 9.86 -6.07 -7.08
CA LYS A 95 11.18 -6.59 -7.40
C LYS A 95 10.92 -7.90 -8.14
N CYS A 96 10.96 -7.89 -9.47
CA CYS A 96 10.98 -9.11 -10.25
C CYS A 96 12.23 -9.86 -9.80
N THR A 97 12.07 -10.84 -8.93
CA THR A 97 13.17 -11.71 -8.57
C THR A 97 13.53 -12.47 -9.84
N PHE A 98 14.72 -12.22 -10.39
CA PHE A 98 15.30 -13.08 -11.41
C PHE A 98 15.46 -14.49 -10.80
N ARG A 99 14.44 -15.34 -10.92
CA ARG A 99 14.65 -16.77 -10.78
C ARG A 99 15.32 -17.21 -12.06
N THR A 100 16.64 -17.38 -12.02
CA THR A 100 17.40 -18.04 -13.09
C THR A 100 16.94 -19.50 -13.19
N ILE A 101 15.83 -19.75 -13.88
CA ILE A 101 15.39 -21.07 -14.28
C ILE A 101 15.18 -21.01 -15.79
N ARG A 102 16.27 -21.20 -16.55
CA ARG A 102 16.45 -21.57 -17.98
C ARG A 102 15.42 -21.23 -19.08
N PHE A 103 14.33 -20.53 -18.80
CA PHE A 103 13.32 -20.07 -19.72
C PHE A 103 12.83 -18.73 -19.18
N ALA A 104 13.11 -17.65 -19.91
CA ALA A 104 12.67 -16.32 -19.55
C ALA A 104 11.15 -16.23 -19.71
N TYR A 105 10.41 -16.58 -18.65
CA TYR A 105 9.02 -16.20 -18.50
C TYR A 105 8.93 -15.07 -17.48
N PHE A 106 8.45 -13.92 -17.96
CA PHE A 106 7.92 -12.89 -17.08
C PHE A 106 6.63 -13.43 -16.49
N SER A 107 6.61 -13.69 -15.20
CA SER A 107 5.36 -13.86 -14.45
C SER A 107 5.40 -12.86 -13.32
N CYS A 108 4.59 -11.81 -13.46
CA CYS A 108 4.21 -10.86 -12.42
C CYS A 108 3.07 -11.45 -11.59
#